data_AF-A0A0D8W7R4-F1
#
_entry.id   AF-A0A0D8W7R4-F1
#
_cell.length_a   1.000
_cell.length_b   1.000
_cell.length_c   1.000
_cell.angle_alpha   90.00
_cell.angle_beta   90.00
_cell.angle_gamma   90.00
#
_symmetry.space_group_name_H-M   'P 1'
#
loop_
_entity.id
_entity.type
_entity.pdbx_description
1 polymer ?
#
loop_
_entity_poly.entity_id
_entity_poly.type
_entity_poly.pdbx_seq_one_letter_code
_entity_poly.pdbx_strand_id
1 'polypeptide(L)'
;MGIKGMWKDLRTSPVDTLVRWQEQRLLWLLMAVAMGALIILAHSFFQIYLYMAPCEQCVYIRYAMFVMVIGGLVAAINPKNIILKLIGCVMAFYGSILGLKFSLKLNDIHHAVHNPDPDSLFGVQGCSTDPTFPFNLPLAQWAPNWFKPTGDCGYDAPIVPDGVTLSSTQQWFVEMYQQSEGWYLLPPWHFMNMAQACMLAFGMCLVLLVIMSGAWALKIIRG
;
A
#
# COMPACT_ATOMS: atom_id res chain seq x y z
N MET A 1 -8.14 -7.72 27.88
CA MET A 1 -7.46 -6.56 28.49
C MET A 1 -8.13 -5.30 27.96
N GLY A 2 -8.66 -4.43 28.83
CA GLY A 2 -9.29 -3.19 28.39
C GLY A 2 -8.27 -2.16 27.88
N ILE A 3 -8.67 -1.30 26.94
CA ILE A 3 -7.85 -0.25 26.31
C ILE A 3 -7.17 0.65 27.36
N LYS A 4 -7.85 0.96 28.46
CA LYS A 4 -7.29 1.75 29.58
C LYS A 4 -6.11 1.07 30.27
N GLY A 5 -6.10 -0.27 30.35
CA GLY A 5 -4.97 -1.03 30.90
C GLY A 5 -3.77 -1.02 29.95
N MET A 6 -4.01 -1.14 28.64
CA MET A 6 -2.94 -1.10 27.63
C MET A 6 -2.17 0.22 27.63
N TRP A 7 -2.87 1.35 27.78
CA TRP A 7 -2.26 2.68 27.86
C TRP A 7 -1.43 2.89 29.14
N LYS A 8 -1.88 2.33 30.27
CA LYS A 8 -1.13 2.37 31.54
C LYS A 8 0.17 1.56 31.46
N ASP A 9 0.10 0.37 30.87
CA ASP A 9 1.26 -0.51 30.66
C ASP A 9 2.29 0.14 29.71
N LEU A 10 1.83 0.75 28.62
CA LEU A 10 2.71 1.46 27.67
C LEU A 10 3.45 2.63 28.32
N ARG A 11 2.80 3.35 29.24
CA ARG A 11 3.39 4.49 29.95
C ARG A 11 4.40 4.07 31.02
N THR A 12 4.22 2.90 31.62
CA THR A 12 5.05 2.42 32.74
C THR A 12 6.23 1.57 32.28
N SER A 13 6.03 0.71 31.26
CA SER A 13 7.05 -0.18 30.71
C SER A 13 6.92 -0.28 29.18
N PRO A 14 7.31 0.79 28.45
CA PRO A 14 7.05 0.88 27.01
C PRO A 14 7.73 -0.24 26.21
N VAL A 15 9.00 -0.53 26.51
CA VAL A 15 9.79 -1.54 25.78
C VAL A 15 9.20 -2.94 25.97
N ASP A 16 8.95 -3.34 27.21
CA ASP A 16 8.43 -4.68 27.51
C ASP A 16 7.01 -4.89 26.98
N THR A 17 6.18 -3.86 27.02
CA THR A 17 4.82 -3.89 26.47
C THR A 17 4.84 -4.06 24.95
N LEU A 18 5.69 -3.31 24.24
CA LEU A 18 5.81 -3.40 22.78
C LEU A 18 6.34 -4.77 22.34
N VAL A 19 7.33 -5.33 23.05
CA VAL A 19 7.83 -6.67 22.73
C VAL A 19 6.77 -7.75 22.99
N ARG A 20 6.05 -7.66 24.12
CA ARG A 20 4.93 -8.57 24.42
C ARG A 20 3.87 -8.54 23.33
N TRP A 21 3.58 -7.37 22.74
CA TRP A 21 2.63 -7.26 21.63
C TRP A 21 3.16 -7.86 20.33
N GLN A 22 4.46 -7.78 20.06
CA GLN A 22 5.05 -8.44 18.88
C GLN A 22 5.11 -9.96 18.99
N GLU A 23 5.21 -10.49 20.21
CA GLU A 23 5.12 -11.93 20.48
C GLU A 23 3.69 -12.46 20.32
N GLN A 24 2.69 -11.57 20.14
CA GLN A 24 1.32 -11.95 19.81
C GLN A 24 1.10 -11.96 18.28
N ARG A 25 0.35 -12.96 17.81
CA ARG A 25 -0.04 -13.07 16.39
C ARG A 25 -0.90 -11.92 15.91
N LEU A 26 -1.63 -11.27 16.81
CA LEU A 26 -2.63 -10.26 16.49
C LEU A 26 -2.05 -9.08 15.72
N LEU A 27 -0.86 -8.61 16.08
CA LEU A 27 -0.25 -7.46 15.40
C LEU A 27 0.15 -7.80 13.96
N TRP A 28 0.74 -8.97 13.75
CA TRP A 28 1.15 -9.47 12.43
C TRP A 28 -0.04 -9.73 11.52
N LEU A 29 -1.10 -10.33 12.07
CA LEU A 29 -2.35 -10.54 11.36
C LEU A 29 -3.06 -9.21 11.06
N LEU A 30 -3.03 -8.23 11.97
CA LEU A 30 -3.60 -6.91 11.73
C LEU A 30 -2.93 -6.23 10.54
N MET A 31 -1.61 -6.27 10.46
CA MET A 31 -0.87 -5.76 9.30
C MET A 31 -1.25 -6.50 8.01
N ALA A 32 -1.30 -7.83 8.04
CA ALA A 32 -1.66 -8.64 6.87
C ALA A 32 -3.11 -8.36 6.41
N VAL A 33 -4.05 -8.23 7.34
CA VAL A 33 -5.45 -7.90 7.03
C VAL A 33 -5.56 -6.48 6.50
N ALA A 34 -4.88 -5.50 7.10
CA ALA A 34 -4.92 -4.11 6.63
C ALA A 34 -4.38 -3.98 5.20
N MET A 35 -3.20 -4.53 4.92
CA MET A 35 -2.61 -4.49 3.57
C MET A 35 -3.42 -5.33 2.57
N GLY A 36 -3.91 -6.50 2.98
CA GLY A 36 -4.76 -7.35 2.14
C GLY A 36 -6.10 -6.70 1.80
N ALA A 37 -6.73 -6.00 2.75
CA ALA A 37 -7.96 -5.25 2.50
C ALA A 37 -7.75 -4.12 1.49
N LEU A 38 -6.62 -3.40 1.57
CA LEU A 38 -6.27 -2.38 0.58
C LEU A 38 -6.08 -2.97 -0.82
N ILE A 39 -5.44 -4.13 -0.95
CA ILE A 39 -5.30 -4.84 -2.23
C ILE A 39 -6.66 -5.21 -2.81
N ILE A 40 -7.53 -5.82 -1.99
CA ILE A 40 -8.85 -6.26 -2.42
C ILE A 40 -9.72 -5.07 -2.84
N LEU A 41 -9.68 -3.98 -2.07
CA LEU A 41 -10.36 -2.74 -2.41
C LEU A 41 -9.85 -2.16 -3.74
N ALA A 42 -8.53 -2.07 -3.90
CA ALA A 42 -7.92 -1.54 -5.12
C ALA A 42 -8.25 -2.33 -6.38
N HIS A 43 -8.29 -3.66 -6.27
CA HIS A 43 -8.59 -4.52 -7.42
C HIS A 43 -10.10 -4.63 -7.68
N SER A 44 -10.89 -4.92 -6.66
CA SER A 44 -12.32 -5.26 -6.84
C SER A 44 -13.16 -4.01 -7.05
N PHE A 45 -12.90 -2.95 -6.28
CA PHE A 45 -13.71 -1.73 -6.34
C PHE A 45 -13.17 -0.75 -7.38
N PHE A 46 -11.89 -0.35 -7.28
CA PHE A 46 -11.37 0.67 -8.21
C PHE A 46 -11.13 0.11 -9.62
N GLN A 47 -10.42 -1.00 -9.75
CA GLN A 47 -10.10 -1.54 -11.08
C GLN A 47 -11.30 -2.20 -11.78
N ILE A 48 -12.01 -3.12 -11.12
CA ILE A 48 -13.10 -3.87 -11.76
C ILE A 48 -14.42 -3.09 -11.76
N TYR A 49 -14.85 -2.55 -10.61
CA TYR A 49 -16.16 -1.92 -10.50
C TYR A 49 -16.20 -0.48 -11.07
N LEU A 50 -15.11 0.28 -10.94
CA LEU A 50 -15.03 1.66 -11.44
C LEU A 50 -14.21 1.82 -12.73
N TYR A 51 -13.72 0.73 -13.33
CA TYR A 51 -12.93 0.77 -14.56
C TYR A 51 -11.72 1.73 -14.51
N MET A 52 -11.06 1.84 -13.36
CA MET A 52 -9.81 2.58 -13.22
C MET A 52 -8.64 1.67 -13.61
N ALA A 53 -7.96 2.00 -14.70
CA ALA A 53 -6.86 1.21 -15.23
C ALA A 53 -5.61 1.31 -14.32
N PRO A 54 -5.02 0.20 -13.84
CA PRO A 54 -3.79 0.26 -13.07
C PRO A 54 -2.60 0.65 -13.96
N CYS A 55 -1.78 1.58 -13.47
CA CYS A 55 -0.51 1.93 -14.09
C CYS A 55 0.65 1.07 -13.56
N GLU A 56 1.84 1.26 -14.12
CA GLU A 56 3.06 0.55 -13.72
C GLU A 56 3.38 0.71 -12.23
N GLN A 57 3.30 1.93 -11.70
CA GLN A 57 3.58 2.17 -10.28
C GLN A 57 2.50 1.57 -9.37
N CYS A 58 1.23 1.56 -9.81
CA CYS A 58 0.13 0.92 -9.08
C CYS A 58 0.35 -0.59 -8.92
N VAL A 59 0.79 -1.29 -9.97
CA VAL A 59 1.08 -2.75 -9.85
C VAL A 59 2.29 -3.02 -8.96
N TYR A 60 3.29 -2.13 -8.94
CA TYR A 60 4.40 -2.23 -8.01
C TYR A 60 4.00 -1.97 -6.55
N ILE A 61 3.12 -1.00 -6.31
CA ILE A 61 2.53 -0.75 -4.99
C ILE A 61 1.76 -1.98 -4.50
N ARG A 62 0.94 -2.60 -5.36
CA ARG A 62 0.24 -3.86 -5.03
C ARG A 62 1.22 -4.98 -4.69
N TYR A 63 2.28 -5.14 -5.48
CA TYR A 63 3.33 -6.11 -5.18
C TYR A 63 3.94 -5.87 -3.79
N ALA A 64 4.26 -4.61 -3.45
CA ALA A 64 4.76 -4.26 -2.13
C ALA A 64 3.78 -4.63 -0.99
N MET A 65 2.48 -4.36 -1.18
CA MET A 65 1.44 -4.79 -0.23
C MET A 65 1.39 -6.32 -0.10
N PHE A 66 1.48 -7.08 -1.19
CA PHE A 66 1.50 -8.54 -1.16
C PHE A 66 2.71 -9.07 -0.38
N VAL A 67 3.89 -8.48 -0.56
CA VAL A 67 5.09 -8.85 0.21
C VAL A 67 4.88 -8.62 1.70
N MET A 68 4.25 -7.50 2.09
CA MET A 68 3.90 -7.24 3.50
C MET A 68 2.87 -8.23 4.05
N VAL A 69 1.85 -8.58 3.26
CA VAL A 69 0.85 -9.60 3.65
C VAL A 69 1.55 -10.94 3.93
N ILE A 70 2.39 -11.40 3.00
CA ILE A 70 3.12 -12.66 3.17
C ILE A 70 4.06 -12.58 4.38
N GLY A 71 4.79 -11.47 4.55
CA GLY A 71 5.66 -11.26 5.72
C GLY A 71 4.90 -11.31 7.05
N GLY A 72 3.72 -10.67 7.10
CA GLY A 72 2.83 -10.72 8.26
C GLY A 72 2.31 -12.12 8.55
N LEU A 73 1.92 -12.88 7.52
CA LEU A 73 1.48 -14.27 7.68
C LEU A 73 2.63 -15.17 8.18
N VAL A 74 3.83 -15.03 7.63
CA VAL A 74 5.02 -15.79 8.05
C VAL A 74 5.36 -15.55 9.52
N ALA A 75 5.39 -14.29 9.96
CA ALA A 75 5.61 -13.95 11.36
C ALA A 75 4.46 -14.41 12.28
N ALA A 76 3.22 -14.44 11.78
CA ALA A 76 2.06 -14.90 12.54
C ALA A 76 2.04 -16.41 12.80
N ILE A 77 2.72 -17.25 11.99
CA ILE A 77 2.77 -18.71 12.21
C ILE A 77 3.31 -19.02 13.61
N ASN A 78 4.48 -18.49 13.94
CA ASN A 78 5.05 -18.60 15.28
C ASN A 78 5.89 -17.35 15.62
N PRO A 79 5.25 -16.32 16.20
CA PRO A 79 5.93 -15.05 16.52
C PRO A 79 7.00 -15.17 17.62
N LYS A 80 7.03 -16.29 18.34
CA LYS A 80 8.07 -16.60 19.34
C LYS A 80 9.35 -17.16 18.69
N ASN A 81 9.25 -17.73 17.49
CA ASN A 81 10.42 -18.20 16.77
C ASN A 81 11.15 -17.00 16.14
N ILE A 82 12.36 -16.74 16.60
CA ILE A 82 13.18 -15.60 16.16
C ILE A 82 13.42 -15.62 14.64
N ILE A 83 13.60 -16.81 14.04
CA ILE A 83 13.88 -16.93 12.60
C ILE A 83 12.66 -16.49 11.79
N LEU A 84 11.47 -17.00 12.10
CA LEU A 84 10.24 -16.63 11.38
C LEU A 84 9.89 -15.15 11.59
N LYS A 85 10.10 -14.65 12.81
CA LYS A 85 9.93 -13.23 13.12
C LYS A 85 10.87 -12.36 12.28
N LEU A 86 12.14 -12.75 12.16
CA LEU A 86 13.12 -12.00 11.38
C LEU A 86 12.78 -12.01 9.89
N ILE A 87 12.39 -13.16 9.33
CA ILE A 87 11.94 -13.26 7.94
C ILE A 87 10.73 -12.35 7.70
N GLY A 88 9.72 -12.41 8.56
CA GLY A 88 8.54 -11.55 8.44
C GLY A 88 8.86 -10.06 8.59
N CYS A 89 9.75 -9.70 9.52
CA CYS A 89 10.28 -8.34 9.66
C CYS A 89 10.96 -7.88 8.37
N VAL A 90 11.89 -8.66 7.81
CA VAL A 90 12.63 -8.31 6.58
C VAL A 90 11.67 -8.10 5.43
N MET A 91 10.68 -8.98 5.24
CA MET A 91 9.66 -8.84 4.21
C MET A 91 8.80 -7.58 4.45
N ALA A 92 8.40 -7.30 5.68
CA ALA A 92 7.59 -6.13 6.01
C ALA A 92 8.37 -4.81 5.78
N PHE A 93 9.64 -4.75 6.18
CA PHE A 93 10.52 -3.61 5.90
C PHE A 93 10.76 -3.43 4.40
N TYR A 94 11.09 -4.51 3.70
CA TYR A 94 11.30 -4.46 2.26
C TYR A 94 10.04 -3.98 1.53
N GLY A 95 8.87 -4.55 1.84
CA GLY A 95 7.59 -4.15 1.25
C GLY A 95 7.23 -2.70 1.55
N SER A 96 7.36 -2.24 2.80
CA SER A 96 7.04 -0.86 3.18
C SER A 96 7.98 0.18 2.53
N ILE A 97 9.29 -0.07 2.49
CA ILE A 97 10.25 0.81 1.82
C ILE A 97 9.98 0.86 0.31
N LEU A 98 9.76 -0.31 -0.30
CA LEU A 98 9.48 -0.42 -1.72
C LEU A 98 8.17 0.29 -2.10
N GLY A 99 7.10 0.05 -1.33
CA GLY A 99 5.81 0.71 -1.50
C GLY A 99 5.90 2.21 -1.34
N LEU A 100 6.66 2.70 -0.37
CA LEU A 100 6.90 4.14 -0.18
C LEU A 100 7.62 4.76 -1.38
N LYS A 101 8.68 4.11 -1.88
CA LYS A 101 9.44 4.57 -3.05
C LYS A 101 8.54 4.71 -4.29
N PHE A 102 7.73 3.69 -4.57
CA PHE A 102 6.82 3.72 -5.73
C PHE A 102 5.67 4.70 -5.55
N SER A 103 5.16 4.87 -4.32
CA SER A 103 4.15 5.88 -4.01
C SER A 103 4.70 7.30 -4.19
N LEU A 104 5.94 7.57 -3.80
CA LEU A 104 6.61 8.85 -4.04
C LEU A 104 6.76 9.10 -5.54
N LYS A 105 7.30 8.13 -6.29
CA LYS A 105 7.45 8.25 -7.75
C LYS A 105 6.10 8.51 -8.44
N LEU A 106 5.04 7.80 -8.05
CA LEU A 106 3.71 8.02 -8.60
C LEU A 106 3.17 9.41 -8.25
N ASN A 107 3.40 9.90 -7.03
CA ASN A 107 2.99 11.24 -6.63
C ASN A 107 3.69 12.32 -7.46
N ASP A 108 4.99 12.17 -7.71
CA ASP A 108 5.76 13.11 -8.53
C ASP A 108 5.23 13.14 -9.97
N ILE A 109 4.93 11.95 -10.55
CA ILE A 109 4.29 11.85 -11.87
C ILE A 109 2.90 12.50 -11.86
N HIS A 110 2.08 12.22 -10.85
CA HIS A 110 0.73 12.79 -10.72
C HIS A 110 0.78 14.32 -10.69
N HIS A 111 1.69 14.90 -9.91
CA HIS A 111 1.85 16.35 -9.85
C HIS A 111 2.37 16.93 -11.17
N ALA A 112 3.30 16.29 -11.85
CA ALA A 112 3.80 16.76 -13.13
C ALA A 112 2.71 16.74 -14.23
N VAL A 113 1.90 15.69 -14.29
CA VAL A 113 0.82 15.55 -15.29
C VAL A 113 -0.29 16.57 -15.09
N HIS A 114 -0.63 16.90 -13.83
CA HIS A 114 -1.70 17.86 -13.52
C HIS A 114 -1.22 19.30 -13.37
N ASN A 115 0.07 19.57 -13.56
CA ASN A 115 0.60 20.92 -13.53
C ASN A 115 0.51 21.54 -14.94
N PRO A 116 -0.05 22.75 -15.10
CA PRO A 116 -0.19 23.39 -16.41
C PRO A 116 1.14 23.78 -17.08
N ASP A 117 2.26 23.73 -16.36
CA ASP A 117 3.58 24.09 -16.88
C ASP A 117 4.23 22.91 -17.64
N PRO A 118 4.44 23.00 -18.98
CA PRO A 118 5.01 21.92 -19.78
C PRO A 118 6.46 21.56 -19.40
N ASP A 119 7.20 22.47 -18.74
CA ASP A 119 8.54 22.18 -18.23
C ASP A 119 8.54 21.19 -17.07
N SER A 120 7.39 21.01 -16.39
CA SER A 120 7.23 20.05 -15.29
C SER A 120 7.19 18.59 -15.74
N LEU A 121 6.89 18.33 -17.02
CA LEU A 121 7.02 17.00 -17.64
C LEU A 121 8.45 16.67 -18.05
N PHE A 122 9.33 17.67 -18.17
CA PHE A 122 10.70 17.49 -18.64
C PHE A 122 11.54 16.81 -17.55
N GLY A 123 11.85 15.52 -17.76
CA GLY A 123 12.63 14.72 -16.80
C GLY A 123 11.80 13.74 -15.96
N VAL A 124 10.49 13.71 -16.14
CA VAL A 124 9.64 12.66 -15.54
C VAL A 124 9.73 11.39 -16.37
N GLN A 125 10.29 10.33 -15.80
CA GLN A 125 10.34 9.04 -16.47
C GLN A 125 8.91 8.48 -16.58
N GLY A 126 8.39 8.45 -17.80
CA GLY A 126 7.12 7.82 -18.14
C GLY A 126 7.05 6.35 -17.73
N CYS A 127 5.84 5.82 -17.63
CA CYS A 127 5.62 4.45 -17.23
C CYS A 127 5.65 3.48 -18.42
N SER A 128 6.16 2.28 -18.17
CA SER A 128 6.20 1.19 -19.14
C SER A 128 4.95 0.34 -19.04
N THR A 129 4.45 -0.14 -20.18
CA THR A 129 3.40 -1.16 -20.24
C THR A 129 3.91 -2.55 -19.86
N ASP A 130 5.22 -2.76 -19.89
CA ASP A 130 5.90 -3.99 -19.49
C ASP A 130 6.65 -3.77 -18.17
N PRO A 131 6.10 -4.22 -17.03
CA PRO A 131 6.70 -4.03 -15.72
C PRO A 131 7.83 -5.05 -15.46
N THR A 132 8.88 -4.59 -14.79
CA THR A 132 9.97 -5.45 -14.32
C THR A 132 9.89 -5.60 -12.80
N PHE A 133 9.56 -6.79 -12.33
CA PHE A 133 9.50 -7.08 -10.90
C PHE A 133 10.87 -7.46 -10.32
N PRO A 134 11.10 -7.25 -9.01
CA PRO A 134 12.30 -7.73 -8.34
C PRO A 134 12.54 -9.23 -8.61
N PHE A 135 13.80 -9.63 -8.74
CA PHE A 135 14.21 -10.99 -9.10
C PHE A 135 13.75 -11.46 -10.50
N ASN A 136 13.33 -10.54 -11.38
CA ASN A 136 12.81 -10.84 -12.72
C ASN A 136 11.65 -11.85 -12.71
N LEU A 137 10.81 -11.79 -11.68
CA LEU A 137 9.64 -12.66 -11.57
C LEU A 137 8.61 -12.28 -12.66
N PRO A 138 8.13 -13.22 -13.48
CA PRO A 138 7.17 -12.93 -14.56
C PRO A 138 5.73 -12.83 -14.03
N LEU A 139 5.51 -12.00 -12.99
CA LEU A 139 4.20 -11.86 -12.33
C LEU A 139 3.12 -11.33 -13.26
N ALA A 140 3.48 -10.46 -14.20
CA ALA A 140 2.56 -9.98 -15.23
C ALA A 140 2.08 -11.09 -16.18
N GLN A 141 2.87 -12.15 -16.37
CA GLN A 141 2.48 -13.31 -17.17
C GLN A 141 1.71 -14.34 -16.34
N TRP A 142 2.09 -14.55 -15.08
CA TRP A 142 1.44 -15.50 -14.18
C TRP A 142 0.05 -15.05 -13.71
N ALA A 143 -0.11 -13.76 -13.40
CA ALA A 143 -1.35 -13.18 -12.89
C ALA A 143 -1.59 -11.78 -13.48
N PRO A 144 -1.90 -11.68 -14.79
CA PRO A 144 -2.03 -10.40 -15.49
C PRO A 144 -3.07 -9.48 -14.89
N ASN A 145 -4.21 -10.01 -14.42
CA ASN A 145 -5.28 -9.20 -13.83
C ASN A 145 -4.82 -8.35 -12.63
N TRP A 146 -3.78 -8.80 -11.93
CA TRP A 146 -3.26 -8.14 -10.73
C TRP A 146 -2.03 -7.30 -11.00
N PHE A 147 -1.15 -7.78 -11.90
CA PHE A 147 0.21 -7.28 -12.07
C PHE A 147 0.54 -6.75 -13.46
N LYS A 148 -0.41 -6.76 -14.41
CA LYS A 148 -0.23 -6.15 -15.73
C LYS A 148 -0.79 -4.72 -15.74
N PRO A 149 0.02 -3.71 -16.09
CA PRO A 149 -0.44 -2.35 -16.31
C PRO A 149 -1.37 -2.29 -17.52
N THR A 150 -2.42 -1.47 -17.43
CA THR A 150 -3.34 -1.20 -18.55
C THR A 150 -3.64 0.28 -18.72
N GLY A 151 -3.01 1.15 -17.92
CA GLY A 151 -3.19 2.60 -17.97
C GLY A 151 -1.88 3.34 -17.76
N ASP A 152 -1.91 4.63 -18.06
CA ASP A 152 -0.77 5.53 -17.93
C ASP A 152 -0.65 6.08 -16.50
N CYS A 153 0.58 6.28 -16.03
CA CYS A 153 0.81 6.82 -14.69
C CYS A 153 0.35 8.28 -14.60
N GLY A 154 -0.33 8.61 -13.51
CA GLY A 154 -0.87 9.95 -13.28
C GLY A 154 -2.23 10.19 -13.92
N TYR A 155 -2.80 9.22 -14.66
CA TYR A 155 -4.17 9.29 -15.17
C TYR A 155 -5.04 8.29 -14.42
N ASP A 156 -5.67 8.75 -13.34
CA ASP A 156 -6.39 7.89 -12.39
C ASP A 156 -7.92 7.97 -12.54
N ALA A 157 -8.41 8.55 -13.64
CA ALA A 157 -9.84 8.70 -13.91
C ALA A 157 -10.48 7.39 -14.44
N PRO A 158 -11.74 7.11 -14.10
CA PRO A 158 -12.50 6.00 -14.67
C PRO A 158 -12.64 6.08 -16.20
N ILE A 159 -12.33 5.00 -16.91
CA ILE A 159 -12.55 4.88 -18.36
C ILE A 159 -13.50 3.71 -18.62
N VAL A 160 -14.78 4.03 -18.81
CA VAL A 160 -15.83 3.03 -19.02
C VAL A 160 -15.83 2.58 -20.49
N PRO A 161 -15.79 1.28 -20.79
CA PRO A 161 -15.88 0.79 -22.15
C PRO A 161 -17.22 1.12 -22.83
N ASP A 162 -17.19 1.38 -24.14
CA ASP A 162 -18.38 1.67 -24.93
C ASP A 162 -19.38 0.50 -24.88
N GLY A 163 -20.66 0.83 -24.68
CA GLY A 163 -21.76 -0.14 -24.68
C GLY A 163 -22.04 -0.84 -23.34
N VAL A 164 -21.33 -0.47 -22.27
CA VAL A 164 -21.64 -0.97 -20.91
C VAL A 164 -22.69 -0.08 -20.25
N THR A 165 -23.84 -0.66 -19.88
CA THR A 165 -24.85 0.02 -19.05
C THR A 165 -24.45 -0.07 -17.58
N LEU A 166 -24.20 1.07 -16.95
CA LEU A 166 -23.88 1.14 -15.52
C LEU A 166 -25.14 1.18 -14.67
N SER A 167 -25.06 0.61 -13.46
CA SER A 167 -26.11 0.83 -12.46
C SER A 167 -26.09 2.29 -11.98
N SER A 168 -27.22 2.80 -11.47
CA SER A 168 -27.31 4.19 -10.99
C SER A 168 -26.27 4.54 -9.93
N THR A 169 -25.99 3.60 -9.01
CA THR A 169 -24.97 3.78 -7.98
C THR A 169 -23.56 3.75 -8.57
N GLN A 170 -23.28 2.85 -9.51
CA GLN A 170 -21.97 2.77 -10.16
C GLN A 170 -21.68 4.01 -11.00
N GLN A 171 -22.68 4.48 -11.75
CA GLN A 171 -22.60 5.69 -12.54
C GLN A 171 -22.31 6.91 -11.66
N TRP A 172 -22.99 7.05 -10.52
CA TRP A 172 -22.70 8.12 -9.56
C TRP A 172 -21.24 8.13 -9.11
N PHE A 173 -20.67 6.97 -8.78
CA PHE A 173 -19.25 6.89 -8.41
C PHE A 173 -18.31 7.22 -9.57
N VAL A 174 -18.59 6.68 -10.76
CA VAL A 174 -17.79 6.94 -11.97
C VAL A 174 -17.79 8.42 -12.28
N GLU A 175 -18.96 9.05 -12.34
CA GLU A 175 -19.11 10.48 -12.62
C GLU A 175 -18.41 11.33 -11.57
N MET A 176 -18.52 10.98 -10.28
CA MET A 176 -17.83 11.70 -9.20
C MET A 176 -16.31 11.71 -9.41
N TYR A 177 -15.69 10.56 -9.73
CA TYR A 177 -14.24 10.50 -9.95
C TYR A 177 -13.81 11.06 -11.31
N GLN A 178 -14.66 10.98 -12.33
CA GLN A 178 -14.39 11.63 -13.63
C GLN A 178 -14.43 13.16 -13.51
N GLN A 179 -15.38 13.71 -12.75
CA GLN A 179 -15.49 15.16 -12.52
C GLN A 179 -14.31 15.72 -11.71
N SER A 180 -13.71 14.90 -10.85
CA SER A 180 -12.49 15.25 -10.12
C SER A 180 -11.21 14.92 -10.88
N GLU A 181 -11.31 14.54 -12.16
CA GLU A 181 -10.18 14.18 -13.04
C GLU A 181 -9.24 13.09 -12.49
N GLY A 182 -9.72 12.26 -11.55
CA GLY A 182 -8.91 11.22 -10.94
C GLY A 182 -9.40 10.77 -9.56
N TRP A 183 -8.64 9.86 -8.97
CA TRP A 183 -8.93 9.36 -7.63
C TRP A 183 -8.41 10.30 -6.53
N TYR A 184 -9.32 10.72 -5.67
CA TYR A 184 -9.04 11.45 -4.43
C TYR A 184 -9.82 10.84 -3.28
N LEU A 185 -9.29 10.94 -2.05
CA LEU A 185 -10.01 10.44 -0.87
C LEU A 185 -11.31 11.21 -0.63
N LEU A 186 -11.29 12.53 -0.81
CA LEU A 186 -12.49 13.37 -0.86
C LEU A 186 -12.53 14.11 -2.20
N PRO A 187 -13.22 13.56 -3.21
CA PRO A 187 -13.25 14.11 -4.58
C PRO A 187 -13.65 15.59 -4.68
N PRO A 188 -14.69 16.08 -3.96
CA PRO A 188 -15.10 17.49 -4.07
C PRO A 188 -14.02 18.49 -3.65
N TRP A 189 -13.08 18.09 -2.80
CA TRP A 189 -12.06 18.98 -2.23
C TRP A 189 -10.65 18.66 -2.75
N HIS A 190 -10.51 17.74 -3.71
CA HIS A 190 -9.23 17.21 -4.19
C HIS A 190 -8.30 16.82 -3.02
N PHE A 191 -8.90 16.34 -1.92
CA PHE A 191 -8.15 16.06 -0.71
C PHE A 191 -7.52 14.68 -0.83
N MET A 192 -6.19 14.69 -0.96
CA MET A 192 -5.31 13.53 -0.98
C MET A 192 -5.52 12.57 -2.16
N ASN A 193 -4.52 12.47 -3.04
CA ASN A 193 -4.53 11.54 -4.17
C ASN A 193 -4.16 10.09 -3.75
N MET A 194 -4.24 9.15 -4.69
CA MET A 194 -3.99 7.73 -4.42
C MET A 194 -2.56 7.48 -3.93
N ALA A 195 -1.60 8.18 -4.55
CA ALA A 195 -0.18 8.06 -4.22
C ALA A 195 0.12 8.52 -2.80
N GLN A 196 -0.44 9.66 -2.37
CA GLN A 196 -0.33 10.19 -1.01
C GLN A 196 -0.99 9.28 0.02
N ALA A 197 -2.19 8.75 -0.27
CA ALA A 197 -2.85 7.79 0.61
C ALA A 197 -2.01 6.52 0.82
N CYS A 198 -1.45 5.97 -0.26
CA CYS A 198 -0.54 4.81 -0.19
C CYS A 198 0.76 5.16 0.56
N MET A 199 1.33 6.34 0.31
CA MET A 199 2.53 6.84 0.99
C MET A 199 2.31 6.92 2.51
N LEU A 200 1.17 7.46 2.95
CA LEU A 200 0.83 7.50 4.37
C LEU A 200 0.65 6.09 4.96
N ALA A 201 -0.03 5.19 4.25
CA ALA A 201 -0.22 3.81 4.70
C ALA A 201 1.12 3.08 4.90
N PHE A 202 2.00 3.11 3.89
CA PHE A 202 3.33 2.49 3.98
C PHE A 202 4.24 3.20 4.98
N GLY A 203 4.22 4.54 5.02
CA GLY A 203 5.01 5.34 5.95
C GLY A 203 4.63 5.07 7.41
N MET A 204 3.34 5.04 7.71
CA MET A 204 2.85 4.66 9.04
C MET A 204 3.27 3.24 9.42
N CYS A 205 3.13 2.27 8.50
CA CYS A 205 3.59 0.90 8.74
C CYS A 205 5.10 0.84 9.00
N LEU A 206 5.90 1.57 8.21
CA LEU A 206 7.35 1.62 8.36
C LEU A 206 7.75 2.20 9.73
N VAL A 207 7.14 3.32 10.14
CA VAL A 207 7.39 3.92 11.46
C VAL A 207 7.05 2.94 12.58
N LEU A 208 5.90 2.28 12.51
CA LEU A 208 5.51 1.26 13.48
C LEU A 208 6.51 0.09 13.50
N LEU A 209 6.95 -0.39 12.35
CA LEU A 209 7.95 -1.46 12.23
C LEU A 209 9.30 -1.06 12.83
N VAL A 210 9.76 0.18 12.62
CA VAL A 210 10.99 0.73 13.23
C VAL A 210 10.88 0.79 14.74
N ILE A 211 9.80 1.37 15.28
CA ILE A 211 9.56 1.48 16.72
C ILE A 211 9.54 0.09 17.36
N MET A 212 8.83 -0.84 16.73
CA MET A 212 8.71 -2.22 17.19
C MET A 212 10.06 -2.93 17.17
N SER A 213 10.78 -2.88 16.05
CA SER A 213 12.08 -3.55 15.93
C SER A 213 13.11 -2.95 16.89
N GLY A 214 13.08 -1.64 17.10
CA GLY A 214 13.92 -0.94 18.09
C GLY A 214 13.63 -1.38 19.52
N ALA A 215 12.36 -1.50 19.92
CA ALA A 215 12.00 -2.01 21.24
C ALA A 215 12.48 -3.45 21.45
N TRP A 216 12.39 -4.30 20.41
CA TRP A 216 12.88 -5.66 20.49
C TRP A 216 14.40 -5.75 20.59
N ALA A 217 15.13 -4.95 19.80
CA ALA A 217 16.60 -4.86 19.89
C ALA A 217 17.06 -4.35 21.26
N LEU A 218 16.40 -3.31 21.80
CA LEU A 218 16.70 -2.81 23.14
C LEU A 218 16.49 -3.87 24.23
N LYS A 219 15.45 -4.70 24.13
CA LYS A 219 15.23 -5.81 25.06
C LYS A 219 16.35 -6.86 24.97
N ILE A 220 16.85 -7.15 23.77
CA ILE A 220 17.98 -8.09 23.57
C ILE A 220 19.27 -7.51 24.14
N ILE A 221 19.53 -6.21 23.99
CA ILE A 221 20.74 -5.55 24.49
C ILE A 221 20.72 -5.40 26.04
N ARG A 222 19.54 -5.22 26.63
CA ARG A 222 19.35 -5.07 28.08
C ARG A 222 19.22 -6.40 28.84
N GLY A 223 18.94 -7.49 28.11
CA GLY A 223 18.90 -8.86 28.64
C GLY A 223 20.28 -9.51 28.58
#